data_AF-A0A8S0WZT5-F1
#
_entry.id   AF-A0A8S0WZT5-F1
#
_cell.length_a   1.000
_cell.length_b   1.000
_cell.length_c   1.000
_cell.angle_alpha   90.00
_cell.angle_beta   90.00
_cell.angle_gamma   90.00
#
_symmetry.space_group_name_H-M   'P 1'
#
loop_
_entity.id
_entity.type
_entity.pdbx_description
1 polymer ?
#
loop_
_entity_poly.entity_id
_entity_poly.type
_entity_poly.pdbx_seq_one_letter_code
_entity_poly.pdbx_strand_id
1 'polypeptide(L)'
;MISVWHEVAFGAWQAFRTVVPEQQHRIPISLSTGIYPIMCYIPFIFLAYLARRPDTYLMRVLLLPSVITSILVAAYRFTWVPPELNVYNWGQCCLAAVAIAKALEFGLTKEGMLKVGESRPGVLKGKAKLLPNGTANGHVPEESEQSSGHPLIAPWFYDAMELSHTLRGLKWKFGQGMHIPKETRPLERDAFLRATLLSFIKNFLMLDFQESLIKLFPGVGSPLGGSMFYSSLSLPARFIVSTTVHTLTGSAILSGFSMVYDLVTLIAVFSFDSSPTSWPPIMDRPWLSDSMHIFWARDWHQLLRQTFLVFGGYPGKWLAGDLGMVFGTFVASGLFHEWTSSGAGAVVEKSYRQEDSLWLMDGTAVDLVEEW
;
A
#
# COMPACT_ATOMS: atom_id res chain seq x y z
N MET A 1 15.14 37.99 25.81
CA MET A 1 13.81 37.35 25.96
C MET A 1 13.63 36.40 24.80
N ILE A 2 13.54 35.09 25.05
CA ILE A 2 13.20 34.10 24.02
C ILE A 2 11.74 34.35 23.63
N SER A 3 11.43 34.43 22.34
CA SER A 3 10.04 34.67 21.92
C SER A 3 9.19 33.41 22.14
N VAL A 4 7.91 33.59 22.44
CA VAL A 4 6.94 32.47 22.60
C VAL A 4 6.98 31.52 21.39
N TRP A 5 7.22 32.06 20.20
CA TRP A 5 7.38 31.26 18.97
C TRP A 5 8.56 30.28 19.03
N HIS A 6 9.70 30.68 19.59
CA HIS A 6 10.85 29.78 19.74
C HIS A 6 10.55 28.63 20.69
N GLU A 7 9.88 28.90 21.81
CA GLU A 7 9.46 27.86 22.77
C GLU A 7 8.48 26.86 22.14
N VAL A 8 7.49 27.36 21.37
CA VAL A 8 6.54 26.51 20.63
C VAL A 8 7.26 25.67 19.57
N ALA A 9 8.15 26.27 18.79
CA ALA A 9 8.92 25.57 17.77
C ALA A 9 9.83 24.50 18.39
N PHE A 10 10.51 24.81 19.50
CA PHE A 10 11.33 23.87 20.23
C PHE A 10 10.52 22.72 20.82
N GLY A 11 9.37 23.01 21.45
CA GLY A 11 8.45 22.00 21.98
C GLY A 11 7.91 21.07 20.88
N ALA A 12 7.52 21.63 19.72
CA ALA A 12 7.08 20.85 18.56
C ALA A 12 8.20 19.96 18.01
N TRP A 13 9.43 20.47 17.95
CA TRP A 13 10.60 19.69 17.54
C TRP A 13 10.89 18.54 18.50
N GLN A 14 10.82 18.77 19.82
CA GLN A 14 10.98 17.72 20.84
C GLN A 14 9.88 16.65 20.73
N ALA A 15 8.63 17.07 20.55
CA ALA A 15 7.51 16.15 20.33
C ALA A 15 7.72 15.30 19.08
N PHE A 16 8.14 15.91 17.96
CA PHE A 16 8.48 15.21 16.73
C PHE A 16 9.60 14.18 16.96
N ARG A 17 10.69 14.57 17.64
CA ARG A 17 11.84 13.67 17.90
C ARG A 17 11.52 12.54 18.86
N THR A 18 10.51 12.71 19.71
CA THR A 18 10.00 11.62 20.55
C THR A 18 9.33 10.51 19.71
N VAL A 19 8.67 10.90 18.60
CA VAL A 19 7.97 9.99 17.69
C VAL A 19 8.91 9.44 16.60
N VAL A 20 9.75 10.31 16.05
CA VAL A 20 10.71 10.06 14.98
C VAL A 20 12.12 10.33 15.50
N PRO A 21 12.68 9.41 16.30
CA PRO A 21 14.02 9.59 16.85
C PRO A 21 15.08 9.57 15.74
N GLU A 22 16.24 10.15 16.05
CA GLU A 22 17.43 9.99 15.22
C GLU A 22 17.82 8.51 15.09
N GLN A 23 18.49 8.14 14.01
CA GLN A 23 18.80 6.75 13.70
C GLN A 23 19.54 6.04 14.84
N GLN A 24 20.50 6.71 15.47
CA GLN A 24 21.27 6.20 16.62
C GLN A 24 20.44 5.95 17.89
N HIS A 25 19.24 6.54 17.98
CA HIS A 25 18.32 6.41 19.10
C HIS A 25 17.14 5.47 18.80
N ARG A 26 17.10 4.84 17.62
CA ARG A 26 16.08 3.84 17.27
C ARG A 26 16.31 2.54 18.05
N ILE A 27 15.24 1.83 18.34
CA ILE A 27 15.24 0.55 19.06
C ILE A 27 15.39 -0.59 18.03
N PRO A 28 16.45 -1.42 18.11
CA PRO A 28 16.59 -2.58 17.25
C PRO A 28 15.43 -3.56 17.44
N ILE A 29 14.87 -4.04 16.33
CA ILE A 29 13.89 -5.12 16.34
C ILE A 29 14.61 -6.44 16.64
N SER A 30 14.15 -7.10 17.70
CA SER A 30 14.65 -8.38 18.22
C SER A 30 13.46 -9.21 18.71
N LEU A 31 13.69 -10.45 19.16
CA LEU A 31 12.61 -11.27 19.72
C LEU A 31 11.91 -10.62 20.92
N SER A 32 12.64 -9.87 21.76
CA SER A 32 12.07 -9.17 22.92
C SER A 32 11.34 -7.87 22.57
N THR A 33 11.68 -7.25 21.44
CA THR A 33 11.15 -5.93 21.05
C THR A 33 10.16 -5.98 19.89
N GLY A 34 10.10 -7.08 19.14
CA GLY A 34 9.30 -7.21 17.92
C GLY A 34 7.78 -7.11 18.12
N ILE A 35 7.29 -7.33 19.35
CA ILE A 35 5.86 -7.16 19.67
C ILE A 35 5.45 -5.68 19.79
N TYR A 36 6.37 -4.78 20.17
CA TYR A 36 6.03 -3.37 20.40
C TYR A 36 5.52 -2.65 19.14
N PRO A 37 6.17 -2.75 17.96
CA PRO A 37 5.63 -2.19 16.72
C PRO A 37 4.21 -2.69 16.41
N ILE A 38 3.93 -3.96 16.66
CA ILE A 38 2.61 -4.55 16.41
C ILE A 38 1.56 -3.95 17.35
N MET A 39 1.88 -3.81 18.64
CA MET A 39 0.97 -3.20 19.62
C MET A 39 0.65 -1.73 19.29
N CYS A 40 1.55 -1.00 18.64
CA CYS A 40 1.28 0.35 18.17
C CYS A 40 0.16 0.44 17.12
N TYR A 41 -0.24 -0.66 16.49
CA TYR A 41 -1.40 -0.71 15.58
C TYR A 41 -2.74 -1.02 16.29
N ILE A 42 -2.76 -1.33 17.59
CA ILE A 42 -4.01 -1.59 18.33
C ILE A 42 -4.98 -0.39 18.24
N PRO A 43 -4.55 0.88 18.42
CA PRO A 43 -5.42 2.03 18.22
C PRO A 43 -5.99 2.13 16.81
N PHE A 44 -5.23 1.74 15.78
CA PHE A 44 -5.69 1.72 14.39
C PHE A 44 -6.80 0.67 14.17
N ILE A 45 -6.64 -0.54 14.72
CA ILE A 45 -7.69 -1.58 14.66
C ILE A 45 -8.94 -1.11 15.42
N PHE A 46 -8.78 -0.45 16.56
CA PHE A 46 -9.91 0.12 17.31
C PHE A 46 -10.59 1.25 16.53
N LEU A 47 -9.84 2.10 15.81
CA LEU A 47 -10.40 3.11 14.92
C LEU A 47 -11.21 2.48 13.77
N ALA A 48 -10.73 1.39 13.19
CA ALA A 48 -11.47 0.62 12.18
C ALA A 48 -12.77 0.04 12.75
N TYR A 49 -12.74 -0.51 13.97
CA TYR A 49 -13.94 -0.93 14.69
C TYR A 49 -14.94 0.22 14.87
N LEU A 50 -14.50 1.38 15.35
CA LEU A 50 -15.37 2.54 15.52
C LEU A 50 -15.95 3.02 14.20
N ALA A 51 -15.19 2.93 13.10
CA ALA A 51 -15.66 3.30 11.77
C ALA A 51 -16.77 2.38 11.24
N ARG A 52 -16.95 1.22 11.87
CA ARG A 52 -18.06 0.27 11.65
C ARG A 52 -19.21 0.42 12.63
N ARG A 53 -19.29 1.53 13.36
CA ARG A 53 -20.35 1.81 14.33
C ARG A 53 -21.04 3.14 14.01
N PRO A 54 -22.37 3.21 14.14
CA PRO A 54 -23.08 4.47 13.99
C PRO A 54 -22.68 5.44 15.11
N ASP A 55 -22.79 6.74 14.83
CA ASP A 55 -22.67 7.82 15.82
C ASP A 55 -21.31 7.92 16.55
N THR A 56 -20.24 7.36 15.98
CA THR A 56 -18.88 7.40 16.54
C THR A 56 -17.98 8.49 15.97
N TYR A 57 -18.49 9.38 15.09
CA TYR A 57 -17.66 10.35 14.36
C TYR A 57 -16.75 11.18 15.28
N LEU A 58 -17.30 11.76 16.35
CA LEU A 58 -16.52 12.57 17.28
C LEU A 58 -15.41 11.73 17.96
N MET A 59 -15.71 10.50 18.37
CA MET A 59 -14.72 9.59 18.97
C MET A 59 -13.58 9.29 18.00
N ARG A 60 -13.90 9.05 16.73
CA ARG A 60 -12.91 8.77 15.67
C ARG A 60 -12.00 9.95 15.42
N VAL A 61 -12.56 11.17 15.32
CA VAL A 61 -11.78 12.40 15.14
C VAL A 61 -10.86 12.67 16.33
N LEU A 62 -11.35 12.49 17.57
CA LEU A 62 -10.54 12.68 18.78
C LEU A 62 -9.44 11.62 18.94
N LEU A 63 -9.68 10.39 18.48
CA LEU A 63 -8.72 9.29 18.54
C LEU A 63 -7.62 9.39 17.47
N LEU A 64 -7.93 10.03 16.34
CA LEU A 64 -7.07 10.08 15.14
C LEU A 64 -5.62 10.55 15.41
N PRO A 65 -5.34 11.62 16.18
CA PRO A 65 -3.96 12.03 16.46
C PRO A 65 -3.14 10.95 17.19
N SER A 66 -3.77 10.23 18.12
CA SER A 66 -3.12 9.15 18.87
C SER A 66 -2.84 7.94 17.98
N VAL A 67 -3.75 7.63 17.05
CA VAL A 67 -3.58 6.56 16.06
C VAL A 67 -2.41 6.86 15.13
N ILE A 68 -2.38 8.05 14.53
CA ILE A 68 -1.30 8.48 13.64
C ILE A 68 0.04 8.47 14.39
N THR A 69 0.08 9.02 15.60
CA THR A 69 1.29 9.02 16.44
C THR A 69 1.78 7.60 16.72
N SER A 70 0.87 6.68 17.08
CA SER A 70 1.24 5.29 17.35
C SER A 70 1.80 4.60 16.10
N ILE A 71 1.18 4.80 14.93
CA ILE A 71 1.66 4.27 13.65
C ILE A 71 3.07 4.82 13.33
N LEU A 72 3.31 6.12 13.52
CA LEU A 72 4.62 6.73 13.30
C LEU A 72 5.68 6.21 14.28
N VAL A 73 5.32 5.98 15.54
CA VAL A 73 6.21 5.33 16.52
C VAL A 73 6.57 3.92 16.04
N ALA A 74 5.59 3.13 15.59
CA ALA A 74 5.85 1.81 15.03
C ALA A 74 6.87 1.88 13.88
N ALA A 75 6.69 2.87 12.99
CA ALA A 75 7.46 3.03 11.76
C ALA A 75 8.89 3.55 11.95
N TYR A 76 9.09 4.50 12.87
CA TYR A 76 10.35 5.23 12.96
C TYR A 76 11.14 4.98 14.24
N ARG A 77 10.48 4.50 15.31
CA ARG A 77 11.17 4.20 16.57
C ARG A 77 11.83 2.83 16.57
N PHE A 78 11.30 1.88 15.81
CA PHE A 78 11.81 0.52 15.71
C PHE A 78 12.43 0.27 14.36
N THR A 79 13.58 -0.40 14.33
CA THR A 79 14.34 -0.60 13.08
C THR A 79 15.04 -1.96 13.03
N TRP A 80 15.06 -2.54 11.84
CA TRP A 80 15.94 -3.65 11.49
C TRP A 80 17.34 -3.10 11.22
N VAL A 81 18.31 -3.52 12.03
CA VAL A 81 19.69 -3.02 11.98
C VAL A 81 20.55 -3.71 10.92
N PRO A 82 20.46 -5.04 10.70
CA PRO A 82 21.23 -5.69 9.64
C PRO A 82 20.85 -5.12 8.27
N PRO A 83 21.81 -4.66 7.44
CA PRO A 83 21.53 -4.05 6.15
C PRO A 83 20.73 -4.96 5.20
N GLU A 84 20.92 -6.29 5.31
CA GLU A 84 20.20 -7.30 4.54
C GLU A 84 18.69 -7.31 4.83
N LEU A 85 18.29 -6.75 5.98
CA LEU A 85 16.91 -6.65 6.44
C LEU A 85 16.31 -5.25 6.22
N ASN A 86 17.01 -4.34 5.52
CA ASN A 86 16.51 -2.99 5.24
C ASN A 86 15.18 -2.96 4.48
N VAL A 87 14.89 -3.99 3.68
CA VAL A 87 13.59 -4.13 2.99
C VAL A 87 12.42 -4.14 3.96
N TYR A 88 12.61 -4.62 5.20
CA TYR A 88 11.57 -4.62 6.22
C TYR A 88 11.36 -3.23 6.83
N ASN A 89 12.40 -2.39 6.92
CA ASN A 89 12.24 -0.98 7.30
C ASN A 89 11.41 -0.23 6.23
N TRP A 90 11.72 -0.46 4.95
CA TRP A 90 10.92 0.08 3.83
C TRP A 90 9.47 -0.38 3.90
N GLY A 91 9.23 -1.69 4.04
CA GLY A 91 7.89 -2.26 4.17
C GLY A 91 7.11 -1.72 5.37
N GLN A 92 7.80 -1.50 6.50
CA GLN A 92 7.21 -0.90 7.70
C GLN A 92 6.75 0.55 7.45
N CYS A 93 7.55 1.37 6.75
CA CYS A 93 7.16 2.72 6.36
C CYS A 93 6.00 2.71 5.35
N CYS A 94 6.01 1.80 4.37
CA CYS A 94 4.89 1.62 3.43
C CYS A 94 3.59 1.29 4.17
N LEU A 95 3.64 0.32 5.10
CA LEU A 95 2.49 -0.06 5.92
C LEU A 95 2.00 1.12 6.77
N ALA A 96 2.91 1.89 7.34
CA ALA A 96 2.57 3.07 8.14
C ALA A 96 1.84 4.14 7.31
N ALA A 97 2.35 4.46 6.11
CA ALA A 97 1.70 5.41 5.22
C ALA A 97 0.30 4.94 4.78
N VAL A 98 0.13 3.66 4.43
CA VAL A 98 -1.19 3.07 4.14
C VAL A 98 -2.12 3.16 5.36
N ALA A 99 -1.64 2.79 6.54
CA ALA A 99 -2.44 2.82 7.75
C ALA A 99 -2.83 4.25 8.16
N ILE A 100 -1.97 5.25 7.94
CA ILE A 100 -2.29 6.66 8.16
C ILE A 100 -3.36 7.14 7.17
N ALA A 101 -3.24 6.84 5.88
CA ALA A 101 -4.28 7.20 4.90
C ALA A 101 -5.64 6.60 5.29
N LYS A 102 -5.64 5.32 5.67
CA LYS A 102 -6.86 4.66 6.15
C LYS A 102 -7.37 5.27 7.44
N ALA A 103 -6.49 5.61 8.38
CA ALA A 103 -6.89 6.29 9.62
C ALA A 103 -7.53 7.65 9.34
N LEU A 104 -6.98 8.43 8.39
CA LEU A 104 -7.57 9.70 7.96
C LEU A 104 -8.96 9.48 7.36
N GLU A 105 -9.10 8.53 6.44
CA GLU A 105 -10.39 8.18 5.85
C GLU A 105 -11.41 7.72 6.91
N PHE A 106 -10.99 6.82 7.81
CA PHE A 106 -11.79 6.31 8.91
C PHE A 106 -12.12 7.40 9.93
N GLY A 107 -11.26 8.38 10.16
CA GLY A 107 -11.48 9.47 11.10
C GLY A 107 -12.45 10.52 10.54
N LEU A 108 -12.29 10.86 9.26
CA LEU A 108 -12.89 12.04 8.65
C LEU A 108 -14.21 11.75 7.91
N THR A 109 -14.51 10.50 7.59
CA THR A 109 -15.78 10.10 6.95
C THR A 109 -16.92 10.09 7.99
N LYS A 110 -17.83 11.06 7.92
CA LYS A 110 -18.86 11.30 8.96
C LYS A 110 -19.75 10.09 9.22
N GLU A 111 -20.17 9.42 8.16
CA GLU A 111 -21.08 8.26 8.17
C GLU A 111 -20.42 6.95 8.59
N GLY A 112 -19.09 6.91 8.72
CA GLY A 112 -18.33 5.68 8.91
C GLY A 112 -18.00 4.98 7.60
N MET A 113 -17.37 3.82 7.68
CA MET A 113 -17.04 3.04 6.49
C MET A 113 -18.18 2.09 6.16
N LEU A 114 -18.69 2.19 4.94
CA LEU A 114 -19.88 1.44 4.50
C LEU A 114 -19.48 0.33 3.53
N LYS A 115 -20.05 -0.86 3.74
CA LYS A 115 -20.06 -1.92 2.72
C LYS A 115 -21.02 -1.53 1.59
N VAL A 116 -20.84 -2.14 0.42
CA VAL A 116 -21.76 -1.96 -0.71
C VAL A 116 -23.17 -2.38 -0.28
N GLY A 117 -24.19 -1.61 -0.65
CA GLY A 117 -25.58 -1.84 -0.25
C GLY A 117 -25.97 -1.34 1.16
N GLU A 118 -25.01 -0.93 2.01
CA GLU A 118 -25.32 -0.37 3.33
C GLU A 118 -25.77 1.10 3.25
N SER A 119 -26.71 1.47 4.11
CA SER A 119 -27.13 2.86 4.34
C SER A 119 -26.41 3.50 5.54
N ARG A 120 -26.06 2.68 6.54
CA ARG A 120 -25.27 2.99 7.73
C ARG A 120 -24.41 1.77 8.06
N PRO A 121 -23.35 1.86 8.86
CA PRO A 121 -22.54 0.70 9.20
C PRO A 121 -23.41 -0.43 9.80
N GLY A 122 -23.43 -1.59 9.14
CA GLY A 122 -24.23 -2.76 9.53
C GLY A 122 -25.73 -2.71 9.17
N VAL A 123 -26.21 -1.67 8.48
CA VAL A 123 -27.63 -1.50 8.12
C VAL A 123 -27.82 -1.50 6.61
N LEU A 124 -28.33 -2.60 6.06
CA LEU A 124 -28.63 -2.75 4.63
C LEU A 124 -29.76 -1.80 4.18
N LYS A 125 -29.60 -1.21 2.99
CA LYS A 125 -30.56 -0.26 2.41
C LYS A 125 -31.74 -0.98 1.75
N GLY A 126 -32.66 -1.55 2.53
CA GLY A 126 -33.92 -2.14 2.03
C GLY A 126 -33.74 -3.11 0.85
N LYS A 127 -34.79 -3.31 0.01
CA LYS A 127 -34.71 -4.08 -1.24
C LYS A 127 -33.93 -3.33 -2.34
N ALA A 128 -32.74 -2.81 -2.05
CA ALA A 128 -31.91 -2.20 -3.08
C ALA A 128 -31.55 -3.26 -4.11
N LYS A 129 -31.91 -3.03 -5.38
CA LYS A 129 -31.35 -3.77 -6.51
C LYS A 129 -29.84 -3.53 -6.47
N LEU A 130 -29.08 -4.57 -6.17
CA LEU A 130 -27.63 -4.55 -6.19
C LEU A 130 -27.21 -4.19 -7.62
N LEU A 131 -26.69 -2.97 -7.80
CA LEU A 131 -26.08 -2.57 -9.05
C LEU A 131 -24.70 -3.25 -9.10
N PRO A 132 -24.38 -4.02 -10.15
CA PRO A 132 -23.10 -4.69 -10.24
C PRO A 132 -21.96 -3.68 -10.16
N ASN A 133 -21.01 -3.89 -9.25
CA ASN A 133 -19.78 -3.10 -9.13
C ASN A 133 -18.89 -3.42 -10.35
N GLY A 134 -19.08 -2.68 -11.43
CA GLY A 134 -18.28 -2.79 -12.66
C GLY A 134 -18.75 -3.91 -13.60
N THR A 135 -18.45 -3.74 -14.87
CA THR A 135 -18.67 -4.72 -15.95
C THR A 135 -17.66 -5.86 -15.90
N ALA A 136 -17.42 -6.41 -14.70
CA ALA A 136 -16.68 -7.66 -14.58
C ALA A 136 -17.55 -8.75 -15.24
N ASN A 137 -17.08 -9.30 -16.37
CA ASN A 137 -17.69 -10.42 -17.10
C ASN A 137 -17.63 -11.77 -16.31
N GLY A 138 -17.68 -11.69 -14.98
CA GLY A 138 -17.89 -12.81 -14.08
C GLY A 138 -18.96 -12.39 -13.09
N HIS A 139 -20.20 -12.83 -13.32
CA HIS A 139 -21.24 -12.77 -12.29
C HIS A 139 -20.70 -13.54 -11.08
N VAL A 140 -20.38 -12.85 -9.99
CA VAL A 140 -20.32 -13.47 -8.67
C VAL A 140 -21.76 -13.44 -8.17
N PRO A 141 -22.46 -14.58 -8.08
CA PRO A 141 -23.80 -14.60 -7.51
C PRO A 141 -23.70 -14.15 -6.05
N GLU A 142 -24.28 -12.99 -5.73
CA GLU A 142 -24.28 -12.39 -4.38
C GLU A 142 -25.18 -13.14 -3.39
N GLU A 143 -25.86 -14.21 -3.80
CA GLU A 143 -27.02 -14.74 -3.08
C GLU A 143 -26.73 -15.56 -1.81
N SER A 144 -25.48 -15.72 -1.36
CA SER A 144 -25.24 -16.45 -0.10
C SER A 144 -24.03 -16.05 0.75
N GLU A 145 -23.21 -15.07 0.36
CA GLU A 145 -22.20 -14.53 1.28
C GLU A 145 -22.81 -13.51 2.27
N GLN A 146 -23.90 -13.88 2.95
CA GLN A 146 -23.96 -13.52 4.36
C GLN A 146 -22.74 -14.19 4.95
N SER A 147 -21.65 -13.43 5.11
CA SER A 147 -20.39 -13.91 5.67
C SER A 147 -20.75 -14.70 6.92
N SER A 148 -20.77 -16.03 6.81
CA SER A 148 -20.82 -16.93 7.94
C SER A 148 -19.48 -16.72 8.60
N GLY A 149 -19.40 -15.65 9.41
CA GLY A 149 -18.19 -15.24 10.08
C GLY A 149 -17.62 -16.48 10.75
N HIS A 150 -16.32 -16.66 10.62
CA HIS A 150 -15.65 -17.82 11.18
C HIS A 150 -16.13 -18.01 12.63
N PRO A 151 -16.63 -19.20 13.03
CA PRO A 151 -17.39 -19.36 14.27
C PRO A 151 -16.59 -18.98 15.53
N LEU A 152 -15.26 -18.95 15.43
CA LEU A 152 -14.35 -18.59 16.52
C LEU A 152 -14.02 -17.09 16.61
N ILE A 153 -14.33 -16.30 15.58
CA ILE A 153 -13.97 -14.87 15.52
C ILE A 153 -15.22 -14.04 15.74
N ALA A 154 -15.18 -13.18 16.76
CA ALA A 154 -16.30 -12.28 17.03
C ALA A 154 -16.59 -11.41 15.79
N PRO A 155 -17.85 -11.28 15.34
CA PRO A 155 -18.18 -10.59 14.09
C PRO A 155 -17.66 -9.15 14.01
N TRP A 156 -17.63 -8.45 15.15
CA TRP A 156 -17.11 -7.10 15.22
C TRP A 156 -15.60 -7.00 15.00
N PHE A 157 -14.85 -8.01 15.44
CA PHE A 157 -13.42 -8.07 15.25
C PHE A 157 -13.10 -8.44 13.81
N TYR A 158 -13.86 -9.37 13.23
CA TYR A 158 -13.77 -9.72 11.81
C TYR A 158 -13.99 -8.49 10.92
N ASP A 159 -15.07 -7.72 11.14
CA ASP A 159 -15.37 -6.50 10.38
C ASP A 159 -14.24 -5.45 10.48
N ALA A 160 -13.67 -5.26 11.68
CA ALA A 160 -12.55 -4.35 11.89
C ALA A 160 -11.29 -4.81 11.16
N MET A 161 -10.97 -6.11 11.25
CA MET A 161 -9.80 -6.69 10.58
C MET A 161 -9.96 -6.68 9.06
N GLU A 162 -11.14 -7.01 8.53
CA GLU A 162 -11.46 -6.91 7.11
C GLU A 162 -11.26 -5.47 6.62
N LEU A 163 -11.83 -4.49 7.33
CA LEU A 163 -11.69 -3.07 6.99
C LEU A 163 -10.23 -2.60 7.10
N SER A 164 -9.47 -3.03 8.10
CA SER A 164 -8.06 -2.67 8.26
C SER A 164 -7.19 -3.22 7.14
N HIS A 165 -7.43 -4.45 6.68
CA HIS A 165 -6.57 -5.14 5.70
C HIS A 165 -7.06 -5.03 4.25
N THR A 166 -8.30 -4.59 4.00
CA THR A 166 -8.77 -4.38 2.63
C THR A 166 -8.08 -3.18 1.99
N LEU A 167 -7.18 -3.43 1.04
CA LEU A 167 -6.47 -2.36 0.32
C LEU A 167 -7.29 -1.81 -0.85
N ARG A 168 -7.99 -2.71 -1.57
CA ARG A 168 -8.82 -2.35 -2.73
C ARG A 168 -10.25 -1.96 -2.39
N GLY A 169 -10.74 -2.32 -1.21
CA GLY A 169 -12.11 -2.02 -0.81
C GLY A 169 -13.18 -2.74 -1.64
N LEU A 170 -12.93 -3.97 -2.12
CA LEU A 170 -13.84 -4.68 -3.06
C LEU A 170 -15.30 -4.78 -2.56
N LYS A 171 -15.49 -5.00 -1.26
CA LYS A 171 -16.81 -5.08 -0.60
C LYS A 171 -17.28 -3.73 -0.02
N TRP A 172 -16.55 -2.64 -0.28
CA TRP A 172 -16.69 -1.34 0.37
C TRP A 172 -17.03 -0.23 -0.62
N LYS A 173 -17.75 0.79 -0.16
CA LYS A 173 -18.15 1.91 -1.02
C LYS A 173 -16.97 2.69 -1.60
N PHE A 174 -15.90 2.86 -0.83
CA PHE A 174 -14.72 3.58 -1.32
C PHE A 174 -13.96 2.82 -2.43
N GLY A 175 -14.17 1.50 -2.55
CA GLY A 175 -13.61 0.68 -3.64
C GLY A 175 -14.48 0.62 -4.89
N GLN A 176 -15.64 1.30 -4.92
CA GLN A 176 -16.53 1.28 -6.09
C GLN A 176 -15.89 1.93 -7.31
N GLY A 177 -16.15 1.36 -8.48
CA GLY A 177 -15.61 1.83 -9.76
C GLY A 177 -14.15 1.44 -10.01
N MET A 178 -13.50 0.70 -9.09
CA MET A 178 -12.17 0.14 -9.32
C MET A 178 -12.23 -0.98 -10.37
N HIS A 179 -11.25 -1.01 -11.27
CA HIS A 179 -11.07 -2.16 -12.16
C HIS A 179 -10.66 -3.41 -11.37
N ILE A 180 -11.35 -4.52 -11.62
CA ILE A 180 -11.02 -5.83 -11.07
C ILE A 180 -10.57 -6.71 -12.25
N PRO A 181 -9.29 -7.13 -12.28
CA PRO A 181 -8.80 -8.04 -13.29
C PRO A 181 -9.62 -9.33 -13.34
N LYS A 182 -9.82 -9.87 -14.54
CA LYS A 182 -10.55 -11.11 -14.73
C LYS A 182 -9.82 -12.27 -14.03
N GLU A 183 -10.54 -13.09 -13.28
CA GLU A 183 -9.96 -14.27 -12.65
C GLU A 183 -9.48 -15.28 -13.70
N THR A 184 -8.24 -15.74 -13.52
CA THR A 184 -7.58 -16.73 -14.40
C THR A 184 -7.43 -18.09 -13.72
N ARG A 185 -7.59 -18.16 -12.40
CA ARG A 185 -7.53 -19.39 -11.62
C ARG A 185 -8.91 -20.07 -11.52
N PRO A 186 -8.98 -21.39 -11.34
CA PRO A 186 -10.24 -22.08 -11.03
C PRO A 186 -10.86 -21.56 -9.74
N LEU A 187 -12.19 -21.41 -9.66
CA LEU A 187 -12.87 -20.92 -8.45
C LEU A 187 -13.22 -22.02 -7.43
N GLU A 188 -13.08 -23.29 -7.80
CA GLU A 188 -13.19 -24.41 -6.86
C GLU A 188 -12.00 -24.38 -5.89
N ARG A 189 -12.27 -24.52 -4.59
CA ARG A 189 -11.31 -24.19 -3.51
C ARG A 189 -9.99 -24.95 -3.63
N ASP A 190 -10.03 -26.26 -3.86
CA ASP A 190 -8.80 -27.07 -3.92
C ASP A 190 -8.00 -26.79 -5.19
N ALA A 191 -8.67 -26.66 -6.33
CA ALA A 191 -8.06 -26.25 -7.58
C ALA A 191 -7.47 -24.82 -7.50
N PHE A 192 -8.16 -23.89 -6.83
CA PHE A 192 -7.70 -22.53 -6.59
C PHE A 192 -6.44 -22.50 -5.73
N LEU A 193 -6.41 -23.26 -4.62
CA LEU A 193 -5.25 -23.37 -3.75
C LEU A 193 -4.04 -23.94 -4.49
N ARG A 194 -4.23 -24.98 -5.31
CA ARG A 194 -3.15 -25.55 -6.15
C ARG A 194 -2.65 -24.53 -7.17
N ALA A 195 -3.55 -23.86 -7.88
CA ALA A 195 -3.17 -22.84 -8.86
C ALA A 195 -2.41 -21.66 -8.21
N THR A 196 -2.86 -21.22 -7.04
CA THR A 196 -2.22 -20.14 -6.27
C THR A 196 -0.86 -20.58 -5.73
N LEU A 197 -0.70 -21.82 -5.26
CA LEU A 197 0.59 -22.34 -4.83
C LEU A 197 1.59 -22.42 -5.99
N LEU A 198 1.16 -22.89 -7.16
CA LEU A 198 2.01 -22.91 -8.35
C LEU A 198 2.40 -21.49 -8.80
N SER A 199 1.46 -20.54 -8.75
CA SER A 199 1.73 -19.12 -9.02
C SER A 199 2.72 -18.52 -8.03
N PHE A 200 2.57 -18.81 -6.73
CA PHE A 200 3.50 -18.40 -5.68
C PHE A 200 4.92 -18.91 -5.97
N ILE A 201 5.07 -20.22 -6.21
CA ILE A 201 6.38 -20.82 -6.50
C ILE A 201 7.00 -20.20 -7.75
N LYS A 202 6.21 -20.04 -8.83
CA LYS A 202 6.66 -19.40 -10.06
C LYS A 202 7.18 -17.98 -9.79
N ASN A 203 6.40 -17.15 -9.11
CA ASN A 203 6.77 -15.76 -8.84
C ASN A 203 7.96 -15.64 -7.87
N PHE A 204 8.06 -16.54 -6.90
CA PHE A 204 9.24 -16.64 -6.01
C PHE A 204 10.51 -16.94 -6.82
N LEU A 205 10.48 -17.95 -7.68
CA LEU A 205 11.64 -18.32 -8.50
C LEU A 205 12.00 -17.23 -9.52
N MET A 206 11.01 -16.54 -10.10
CA MET A 206 11.25 -15.41 -11.00
C MET A 206 11.90 -14.24 -10.26
N LEU A 207 11.42 -13.91 -9.05
CA LEU A 207 12.00 -12.89 -8.20
C LEU A 207 13.45 -13.22 -7.83
N ASP A 208 13.71 -14.45 -7.34
CA ASP A 208 15.04 -14.91 -6.97
C ASP A 208 16.03 -14.86 -8.15
N PHE A 209 15.57 -15.29 -9.33
CA PHE A 209 16.36 -15.20 -10.56
C PHE A 209 16.68 -13.75 -10.94
N GLN A 210 15.68 -12.86 -10.96
CA GLN A 210 15.86 -11.46 -11.33
C GLN A 210 16.75 -10.72 -10.33
N GLU A 211 16.55 -10.95 -9.04
CA GLU A 211 17.39 -10.38 -7.97
C GLU A 211 18.84 -10.88 -8.09
N SER A 212 19.05 -12.17 -8.40
CA SER A 212 20.37 -12.74 -8.66
C SER A 212 21.05 -12.07 -9.85
N LEU A 213 20.32 -11.78 -10.94
CA LEU A 213 20.86 -11.03 -12.08
C LEU A 213 21.21 -9.58 -11.73
N ILE A 214 20.37 -8.90 -10.95
CA ILE A 214 20.63 -7.52 -10.50
C ILE A 214 21.92 -7.47 -9.67
N LYS A 215 22.17 -8.48 -8.83
CA LYS A 215 23.38 -8.58 -8.01
C LYS A 215 24.68 -8.74 -8.81
N LEU A 216 24.61 -9.08 -10.10
CA LEU A 216 25.79 -9.11 -10.99
C LEU A 216 26.29 -7.72 -11.37
N PHE A 217 25.45 -6.68 -11.24
CA PHE A 217 25.82 -5.31 -11.56
C PHE A 217 26.56 -4.63 -10.38
N PRO A 218 27.79 -4.12 -10.58
CA PRO A 218 28.60 -3.57 -9.49
C PRO A 218 27.90 -2.45 -8.71
N GLY A 219 27.74 -2.63 -7.40
CA GLY A 219 27.13 -1.63 -6.51
C GLY A 219 25.60 -1.68 -6.43
N VAL A 220 24.90 -2.09 -7.49
CA VAL A 220 23.41 -2.14 -7.49
C VAL A 220 22.88 -3.19 -6.51
N GLY A 221 23.49 -4.38 -6.49
CA GLY A 221 23.10 -5.44 -5.53
C GLY A 221 23.66 -5.28 -4.11
N SER A 222 24.37 -4.17 -3.83
CA SER A 222 24.96 -3.92 -2.52
C SER A 222 23.89 -3.41 -1.55
N PRO A 223 23.88 -3.84 -0.28
CA PRO A 223 23.01 -3.25 0.74
C PRO A 223 23.24 -1.75 0.98
N LEU A 224 24.40 -1.22 0.54
CA LEU A 224 24.72 0.21 0.62
C LEU A 224 24.16 1.02 -0.56
N GLY A 225 23.60 0.34 -1.57
CA GLY A 225 23.19 0.94 -2.84
C GLY A 225 24.37 1.32 -3.74
N GLY A 226 24.03 1.72 -4.96
CA GLY A 226 24.97 2.18 -5.97
C GLY A 226 24.23 2.77 -7.17
N SER A 227 24.95 3.52 -8.01
CA SER A 227 24.34 4.08 -9.23
C SER A 227 24.24 3.02 -10.33
N MET A 228 23.09 2.93 -10.97
CA MET A 228 22.92 2.18 -12.23
C MET A 228 23.52 2.89 -13.45
N PHE A 229 23.97 4.15 -13.30
CA PHE A 229 24.64 4.94 -14.35
C PHE A 229 26.16 4.91 -14.21
N TYR A 230 26.79 3.93 -14.86
CA TYR A 230 28.26 3.79 -14.85
C TYR A 230 28.93 4.85 -15.75
N SER A 231 29.56 5.85 -15.12
CA SER A 231 30.25 6.94 -15.81
C SER A 231 31.45 6.48 -16.65
N SER A 232 32.04 5.33 -16.32
CA SER A 232 33.14 4.69 -17.05
C SER A 232 32.73 4.09 -18.40
N LEU A 233 31.43 3.85 -18.63
CA LEU A 233 30.91 3.33 -19.90
C LEU A 233 30.66 4.46 -20.89
N SER A 234 30.77 4.14 -22.18
CA SER A 234 30.30 5.01 -23.26
C SER A 234 28.79 5.26 -23.13
N LEU A 235 28.31 6.39 -23.65
CA LEU A 235 26.91 6.80 -23.48
C LEU A 235 25.90 5.71 -23.89
N PRO A 236 26.03 5.02 -25.05
CA PRO A 236 25.09 3.96 -25.42
C PRO A 236 25.12 2.77 -24.46
N ALA A 237 26.32 2.30 -24.08
CA ALA A 237 26.47 1.18 -23.15
C ALA A 237 25.90 1.52 -21.77
N ARG A 238 26.09 2.75 -21.30
CA ARG A 238 25.53 3.26 -20.04
C ARG A 238 24.00 3.17 -20.03
N PHE A 239 23.34 3.63 -21.08
CA PHE A 239 21.88 3.54 -21.18
C PHE A 239 21.39 2.10 -21.31
N ILE A 240 22.07 1.25 -22.08
CA ILE A 240 21.70 -0.18 -22.17
C ILE A 240 21.76 -0.85 -20.80
N VAL A 241 22.83 -0.62 -20.03
CA VAL A 241 22.98 -1.20 -18.70
C VAL A 241 21.93 -0.64 -17.74
N SER A 242 21.76 0.68 -17.70
CA SER A 242 20.76 1.35 -16.88
C SER A 242 19.35 0.83 -17.17
N THR A 243 18.94 0.79 -18.43
CA THR A 243 17.63 0.25 -18.84
C THR A 243 17.50 -1.23 -18.50
N THR A 244 18.56 -2.03 -18.63
CA THR A 244 18.55 -3.45 -18.26
C THR A 244 18.29 -3.63 -16.78
N VAL A 245 19.06 -2.93 -15.93
CA VAL A 245 18.88 -2.92 -14.47
C VAL A 245 17.47 -2.47 -14.12
N HIS A 246 16.99 -1.38 -14.72
CA HIS A 246 15.65 -0.85 -14.46
C HIS A 246 14.53 -1.84 -14.80
N THR A 247 14.59 -2.44 -16.00
CA THR A 247 13.60 -3.44 -16.43
C THR A 247 13.64 -4.68 -15.54
N LEU A 248 14.83 -5.15 -15.13
CA LEU A 248 14.96 -6.27 -14.19
C LEU A 248 14.34 -5.92 -12.83
N THR A 249 14.64 -4.75 -12.28
CA THR A 249 14.08 -4.30 -11.00
C THR A 249 12.57 -4.14 -11.05
N GLY A 250 12.03 -3.49 -12.09
CA GLY A 250 10.57 -3.37 -12.28
C GLY A 250 9.89 -4.74 -12.40
N SER A 251 10.51 -5.67 -13.12
CA SER A 251 10.00 -7.05 -13.23
C SER A 251 10.06 -7.80 -11.90
N ALA A 252 11.14 -7.62 -11.13
CA ALA A 252 11.29 -8.18 -9.79
C ALA A 252 10.20 -7.66 -8.84
N ILE A 253 9.86 -6.37 -8.91
CA ILE A 253 8.77 -5.78 -8.11
C ILE A 253 7.42 -6.42 -8.46
N LEU A 254 7.13 -6.61 -9.76
CA LEU A 254 5.89 -7.27 -10.20
C LEU A 254 5.80 -8.73 -9.70
N SER A 255 6.89 -9.49 -9.83
CA SER A 255 6.98 -10.85 -9.30
C SER A 255 6.86 -10.87 -7.76
N GLY A 256 7.49 -9.94 -7.06
CA GLY A 256 7.40 -9.79 -5.62
C GLY A 256 5.99 -9.48 -5.12
N PHE A 257 5.29 -8.54 -5.75
CA PHE A 257 3.89 -8.25 -5.41
C PHE A 257 3.00 -9.47 -5.61
N SER A 258 3.18 -10.18 -6.72
CA SER A 258 2.40 -11.38 -7.04
C SER A 258 2.68 -12.51 -6.05
N MET A 259 3.97 -12.73 -5.72
CA MET A 259 4.40 -13.71 -4.71
C MET A 259 3.80 -13.41 -3.33
N VAL A 260 3.91 -12.17 -2.84
CA VAL A 260 3.35 -11.81 -1.52
C VAL A 260 1.83 -11.92 -1.52
N TYR A 261 1.17 -11.49 -2.61
CA TYR A 261 -0.28 -11.62 -2.73
C TYR A 261 -0.74 -13.08 -2.73
N ASP A 262 -0.06 -13.96 -3.46
CA ASP A 262 -0.37 -15.39 -3.50
C ASP A 262 -0.13 -16.05 -2.14
N LEU A 263 0.94 -15.68 -1.42
CA LEU A 263 1.19 -16.17 -0.06
C LEU A 263 0.06 -15.80 0.91
N VAL A 264 -0.35 -14.52 0.90
CA VAL A 264 -1.45 -14.05 1.76
C VAL A 264 -2.76 -14.73 1.35
N THR A 265 -3.01 -14.90 0.04
CA THR A 265 -4.17 -15.62 -0.50
C THR A 265 -4.21 -17.07 -0.02
N LEU A 266 -3.08 -17.79 -0.08
CA LEU A 266 -2.97 -19.15 0.41
C LEU A 266 -3.32 -19.23 1.89
N ILE A 267 -2.74 -18.36 2.73
CA ILE A 267 -3.01 -18.34 4.16
C ILE A 267 -4.50 -18.07 4.41
N ALA A 268 -5.09 -17.10 3.72
CA ALA A 268 -6.49 -16.72 3.89
C ALA A 268 -7.48 -17.80 3.46
N VAL A 269 -7.31 -18.38 2.28
CA VAL A 269 -8.22 -19.41 1.74
C VAL A 269 -8.03 -20.74 2.49
N PHE A 270 -6.78 -21.11 2.80
CA PHE A 270 -6.49 -22.37 3.49
C PHE A 270 -6.86 -22.32 4.98
N SER A 271 -6.42 -21.29 5.70
CA SER A 271 -6.50 -21.26 7.18
C SER A 271 -7.75 -20.54 7.71
N PHE A 272 -8.28 -19.57 6.96
CA PHE A 272 -9.41 -18.74 7.39
C PHE A 272 -10.68 -18.97 6.56
N ASP A 273 -10.66 -20.00 5.71
CA ASP A 273 -11.77 -20.37 4.82
C ASP A 273 -12.31 -19.20 4.00
N SER A 274 -11.42 -18.31 3.58
CA SER A 274 -11.79 -17.19 2.73
C SER A 274 -12.21 -17.70 1.35
N SER A 275 -13.29 -17.15 0.81
CA SER A 275 -13.80 -17.50 -0.52
C SER A 275 -12.80 -17.14 -1.62
N PRO A 276 -12.48 -18.05 -2.56
CA PRO A 276 -11.59 -17.75 -3.70
C PRO A 276 -11.96 -16.48 -4.49
N THR A 277 -13.25 -16.16 -4.60
CA THR A 277 -13.75 -14.96 -5.29
C THR A 277 -13.38 -13.65 -4.60
N SER A 278 -13.02 -13.69 -3.31
CA SER A 278 -12.55 -12.52 -2.56
C SER A 278 -11.09 -12.16 -2.87
N TRP A 279 -10.38 -12.99 -3.65
CA TRP A 279 -8.97 -12.85 -3.95
C TRP A 279 -8.67 -12.68 -5.44
N PRO A 280 -9.32 -11.75 -6.18
CA PRO A 280 -9.07 -11.61 -7.61
C PRO A 280 -7.64 -11.13 -7.88
N PRO A 281 -7.06 -11.36 -9.08
CA PRO A 281 -5.70 -10.93 -9.39
C PRO A 281 -5.48 -9.44 -9.10
N ILE A 282 -4.29 -9.08 -8.63
CA ILE A 282 -3.97 -7.69 -8.26
C ILE A 282 -3.56 -6.83 -9.45
N MET A 283 -3.16 -7.45 -10.56
CA MET A 283 -2.67 -6.82 -11.79
C MET A 283 -3.30 -7.55 -12.98
N ASP A 284 -3.43 -6.84 -14.11
CA ASP A 284 -3.87 -7.44 -15.38
C ASP A 284 -2.65 -7.76 -16.24
N ARG A 285 -2.41 -7.01 -17.33
CA ARG A 285 -1.30 -7.23 -18.26
C ARG A 285 -0.46 -5.96 -18.44
N PRO A 286 0.29 -5.52 -17.41
CA PRO A 286 1.02 -4.23 -17.42
C PRO A 286 2.03 -4.11 -18.57
N TRP A 287 2.63 -5.22 -19.00
CA TRP A 287 3.58 -5.23 -20.11
C TRP A 287 2.93 -5.08 -21.51
N LEU A 288 1.61 -5.22 -21.58
CA LEU A 288 0.84 -5.14 -22.82
C LEU A 288 -0.09 -3.91 -22.81
N SER A 289 0.13 -2.96 -21.90
CA SER A 289 -0.66 -1.73 -21.85
C SER A 289 -0.34 -0.83 -23.04
N ASP A 290 -1.36 -0.44 -23.78
CA ASP A 290 -1.22 0.39 -25.00
C ASP A 290 -0.99 1.89 -24.69
N SER A 291 -1.16 2.29 -23.43
CA SER A 291 -0.91 3.67 -22.97
C SER A 291 -0.57 3.73 -21.49
N MET A 292 0.07 4.83 -21.07
CA MET A 292 0.36 5.11 -19.65
C MET A 292 -0.92 5.25 -18.81
N HIS A 293 -2.00 5.78 -19.40
CA HIS A 293 -3.29 5.85 -18.74
C HIS A 293 -3.82 4.46 -18.41
N ILE A 294 -3.84 3.54 -19.40
CA ILE A 294 -4.31 2.17 -19.20
C ILE A 294 -3.39 1.43 -18.21
N PHE A 295 -2.08 1.64 -18.32
CA PHE A 295 -1.11 1.06 -17.40
C PHE A 295 -1.44 1.42 -15.95
N TRP A 296 -1.55 2.70 -15.60
CA TRP A 296 -1.76 3.11 -14.21
C TRP A 296 -3.21 2.94 -13.71
N ALA A 297 -4.20 3.21 -14.56
CA ALA A 297 -5.61 3.17 -14.16
C ALA A 297 -6.20 1.76 -14.11
N ARG A 298 -5.62 0.80 -14.85
CA ARG A 298 -6.19 -0.53 -15.04
C ARG A 298 -5.21 -1.67 -14.80
N ASP A 299 -4.09 -1.69 -15.52
CA ASP A 299 -3.26 -2.90 -15.63
C ASP A 299 -2.25 -3.04 -14.46
N TRP A 300 -1.81 -1.92 -13.88
CA TRP A 300 -0.98 -1.85 -12.68
C TRP A 300 -1.81 -2.12 -11.41
N HIS A 301 -1.12 -2.48 -10.33
CA HIS A 301 -1.80 -2.83 -9.09
C HIS A 301 -2.68 -1.69 -8.56
N GLN A 302 -3.91 -2.00 -8.15
CA GLN A 302 -4.83 -1.01 -7.56
C GLN A 302 -4.78 -0.98 -6.02
N LEU A 303 -3.78 -1.65 -5.41
CA LEU A 303 -3.65 -1.79 -3.95
C LEU A 303 -3.49 -0.44 -3.22
N LEU A 304 -2.76 0.51 -3.81
CA LEU A 304 -2.45 1.80 -3.18
C LEU A 304 -3.31 2.96 -3.69
N ARG A 305 -4.27 2.70 -4.59
CA ARG A 305 -5.10 3.74 -5.20
C ARG A 305 -5.77 4.62 -4.15
N GLN A 306 -6.42 4.01 -3.16
CA GLN A 306 -7.13 4.77 -2.12
C GLN A 306 -6.17 5.59 -1.25
N THR A 307 -5.00 5.05 -0.93
CA THR A 307 -3.94 5.77 -0.19
C THR A 307 -3.56 7.07 -0.91
N PHE A 308 -3.33 7.01 -2.22
CA PHE A 308 -2.94 8.18 -3.01
C PHE A 308 -4.09 9.16 -3.23
N LEU A 309 -5.33 8.67 -3.36
CA LEU A 309 -6.51 9.53 -3.37
C LEU A 309 -6.67 10.29 -2.05
N VAL A 310 -6.48 9.64 -0.90
CA VAL A 310 -6.61 10.29 0.41
C VAL A 310 -5.53 11.36 0.62
N PHE A 311 -4.26 11.04 0.30
CA PHE A 311 -3.16 11.99 0.52
C PHE A 311 -3.13 13.13 -0.50
N GLY A 312 -3.49 12.88 -1.76
CA GLY A 312 -3.28 13.84 -2.83
C GLY A 312 -4.48 14.03 -3.76
N GLY A 313 -5.18 12.96 -4.12
CA GLY A 313 -6.29 13.05 -5.08
C GLY A 313 -7.46 13.89 -4.59
N TYR A 314 -7.95 13.69 -3.36
CA TYR A 314 -9.07 14.48 -2.82
C TYR A 314 -8.68 15.93 -2.53
N PRO A 315 -7.54 16.23 -1.85
CA PRO A 315 -7.09 17.61 -1.69
C PRO A 315 -6.84 18.31 -3.03
N GLY A 316 -6.21 17.62 -3.98
CA GLY A 316 -5.97 18.12 -5.33
C GLY A 316 -7.28 18.40 -6.07
N LYS A 317 -8.27 17.51 -5.97
CA LYS A 317 -9.60 17.75 -6.55
C LYS A 317 -10.24 19.01 -6.01
N TRP A 318 -10.14 19.23 -4.70
CA TRP A 318 -10.67 20.42 -4.06
C TRP A 318 -10.00 21.72 -4.56
N LEU A 319 -8.70 21.67 -4.86
CA LEU A 319 -7.94 22.82 -5.34
C LEU A 319 -8.14 23.13 -6.83
N ALA A 320 -8.17 22.11 -7.69
CA ALA A 320 -8.10 22.29 -9.15
C ALA A 320 -8.97 21.30 -9.96
N GLY A 321 -10.04 20.76 -9.37
CA GLY A 321 -10.96 19.88 -10.07
C GLY A 321 -10.31 18.55 -10.50
N ASP A 322 -10.74 17.98 -11.62
CA ASP A 322 -10.30 16.65 -12.02
C ASP A 322 -8.79 16.60 -12.37
N LEU A 323 -8.24 17.66 -12.97
CA LEU A 323 -6.79 17.80 -13.17
C LEU A 323 -6.04 17.77 -11.83
N GLY A 324 -6.53 18.53 -10.85
CA GLY A 324 -5.98 18.53 -9.50
C GLY A 324 -6.01 17.15 -8.85
N MET A 325 -7.05 16.35 -9.09
CA MET A 325 -7.11 14.97 -8.59
C MET A 325 -5.98 14.11 -9.18
N VAL A 326 -5.76 14.19 -10.49
CA VAL A 326 -4.73 13.40 -11.18
C VAL A 326 -3.35 13.79 -10.66
N PHE A 327 -3.00 15.07 -10.76
CA PHE A 327 -1.68 15.56 -10.31
C PHE A 327 -1.47 15.33 -8.82
N GLY A 328 -2.48 15.58 -7.98
CA GLY A 328 -2.41 15.31 -6.56
C GLY A 328 -2.13 13.84 -6.25
N THR A 329 -2.78 12.92 -6.97
CA THR A 329 -2.56 11.47 -6.82
C THR A 329 -1.13 11.07 -7.19
N PHE A 330 -0.59 11.57 -8.31
CA PHE A 330 0.79 11.29 -8.73
C PHE A 330 1.83 11.89 -7.78
N VAL A 331 1.63 13.13 -7.31
CA VAL A 331 2.50 13.76 -6.31
C VAL A 331 2.50 12.95 -5.00
N ALA A 332 1.32 12.52 -4.52
CA ALA A 332 1.23 11.68 -3.34
C ALA A 332 1.92 10.31 -3.54
N SER A 333 1.80 9.71 -4.72
CA SER A 333 2.50 8.47 -5.08
C SER A 333 4.02 8.64 -5.06
N GLY A 334 4.56 9.69 -5.71
CA GLY A 334 5.98 9.98 -5.72
C GLY A 334 6.54 10.23 -4.31
N LEU A 335 5.86 11.05 -3.50
CA LEU A 335 6.24 11.28 -2.10
C LEU A 335 6.17 10.01 -1.25
N PHE A 336 5.19 9.14 -1.49
CA PHE A 336 5.10 7.85 -0.82
C PHE A 336 6.35 7.00 -1.11
N HIS A 337 6.78 6.90 -2.37
CA HIS A 337 7.98 6.15 -2.73
C HIS A 337 9.24 6.77 -2.11
N GLU A 338 9.37 8.10 -2.14
CA GLU A 338 10.54 8.79 -1.60
C GLU A 338 10.65 8.66 -0.07
N TRP A 339 9.56 8.91 0.65
CA TRP A 339 9.57 8.87 2.12
C TRP A 339 9.74 7.46 2.66
N THR A 340 9.15 6.46 1.99
CA THR A 340 9.30 5.06 2.42
C THR A 340 10.72 4.56 2.18
N SER A 341 11.37 5.00 1.10
CA SER A 341 12.78 4.71 0.81
C SER A 341 13.72 5.39 1.82
N SER A 342 13.50 6.67 2.10
CA SER A 342 14.25 7.42 3.12
C SER A 342 14.12 6.81 4.53
N GLY A 343 12.94 6.26 4.86
CA GLY A 343 12.68 5.59 6.14
C GLY A 343 13.49 4.30 6.34
N ALA A 344 13.86 3.63 5.24
CA ALA A 344 14.61 2.36 5.25
C ALA A 344 16.03 2.49 5.83
N GLY A 345 16.56 3.71 5.92
CA GLY A 345 17.79 4.03 6.62
C GLY A 345 18.50 5.22 5.98
N ALA A 346 18.80 6.25 6.79
CA ALA A 346 19.59 7.43 6.40
C ALA A 346 21.08 7.13 6.11
N VAL A 347 21.41 5.90 5.70
CA VAL A 347 22.75 5.54 5.18
C VAL A 347 22.87 5.94 3.70
N VAL A 348 21.77 6.27 3.02
CA VAL A 348 21.74 6.55 1.58
C VAL A 348 21.56 8.04 1.24
N GLU A 349 21.81 8.95 2.18
CA GLU A 349 21.72 10.41 1.94
C GLU A 349 22.84 10.91 0.98
N LYS A 350 23.87 10.09 0.70
CA LYS A 350 24.92 10.43 -0.28
C LYS A 350 24.73 9.80 -1.68
N SER A 351 23.83 8.83 -1.86
CA SER A 351 23.70 8.12 -3.15
C SER A 351 22.38 8.38 -3.89
N TYR A 352 21.34 8.91 -3.25
CA TYR A 352 20.00 9.05 -3.86
C TYR A 352 19.76 10.26 -4.76
N ARG A 353 20.64 11.28 -4.76
CA ARG A 353 20.47 12.52 -5.55
C ARG A 353 20.36 12.33 -7.08
N GLN A 354 20.44 11.10 -7.59
CA GLN A 354 20.42 10.76 -9.01
C GLN A 354 19.19 9.90 -9.41
N GLU A 355 18.50 9.24 -8.47
CA GLU A 355 17.25 8.51 -8.76
C GLU A 355 16.02 9.44 -8.78
N ASP A 356 16.11 10.59 -8.08
CA ASP A 356 15.06 11.61 -7.98
C ASP A 356 14.58 12.14 -9.34
N SER A 357 15.45 12.17 -10.36
CA SER A 357 15.08 12.64 -11.69
C SER A 357 14.21 11.67 -12.49
N LEU A 358 14.17 10.38 -12.14
CA LEU A 358 13.50 9.37 -12.97
C LEU A 358 12.00 9.25 -12.64
N TRP A 359 11.62 9.29 -11.36
CA TRP A 359 10.22 9.24 -10.94
C TRP A 359 9.48 10.56 -11.20
N LEU A 360 10.19 11.69 -11.13
CA LEU A 360 9.69 12.97 -11.62
C LEU A 360 9.50 12.95 -13.15
N MET A 361 10.33 12.20 -13.89
CA MET A 361 10.18 12.06 -15.34
C MET A 361 8.97 11.22 -15.74
N ASP A 362 8.62 10.16 -15.01
CA ASP A 362 7.36 9.43 -15.21
C ASP A 362 6.12 10.31 -14.94
N GLY A 363 6.22 11.24 -13.98
CA GLY A 363 5.20 12.28 -13.76
C GLY A 363 5.06 13.24 -14.94
N THR A 364 6.16 13.64 -15.57
CA THR A 364 6.13 14.48 -16.79
C THR A 364 5.82 13.71 -18.08
N ALA A 365 6.01 12.39 -18.12
CA ALA A 365 5.61 11.56 -19.26
C ALA A 365 4.07 11.41 -19.36
N VAL A 366 3.35 11.67 -18.27
CA VAL A 366 1.89 11.78 -18.23
C VAL A 366 1.39 13.10 -18.86
N ASP A 367 2.25 14.11 -19.02
CA ASP A 367 1.90 15.41 -19.62
C ASP A 367 1.62 15.35 -21.14
N LEU A 368 1.71 14.17 -21.77
CA LEU A 368 1.43 13.97 -23.20
C LEU A 368 0.20 13.12 -23.50
N VAL A 369 -0.61 12.74 -22.50
CA VAL A 369 -1.89 12.06 -22.73
C VAL A 369 -3.03 13.03 -22.47
N GLU A 370 -3.23 13.91 -23.45
CA GLU A 370 -4.49 14.63 -23.65
C GLU A 370 -5.66 13.63 -23.78
N GLU A 371 -6.84 14.08 -23.36
CA GLU A 371 -8.15 13.40 -23.36
C GLU A 371 -8.47 12.58 -22.09
N TRP A 372 -8.92 13.31 -21.06
CA TRP A 372 -9.73 12.80 -19.94
C TRP A 372 -11.22 12.90 -20.25
#